data_AF-A0A142LXA6-F1
#
_entry.id   AF-A0A142LXA6-F1
#
_cell.length_a   1.000
_cell.length_b   1.000
_cell.length_c   1.000
_cell.angle_alpha   90.00
_cell.angle_beta   90.00
_cell.angle_gamma   90.00
#
_symmetry.space_group_name_H-M   'P 1'
#
loop_
_entity.id
_entity.type
_entity.pdbx_description
1 polymer ?
#
loop_
_entity_poly.entity_id
_entity_poly.type
_entity_poly.pdbx_seq_one_letter_code
_entity_poly.pdbx_strand_id
1 'polypeptide(L)'
;HPEVYVLILPGFGAVSHVCMSLGCSHDAFGFYGMLFAMFSIVCLGSVVWGHHMFTVGMDVKTAVFFSSVTMIIGVPTGIKVFTWLYMLMNSNISISEPILWWVISFITLFTFGGVTGVILSACVLDSILHDTWFVVAHFHYVMSLGSYTSVIILFVWWWPIITGVSLNKYLLQCHCIVSNVGFNL
;
A
#
# COMPACT_ATOMS: atom_id res chain seq x y z
N HIS A 1 9.29 10.02 9.18
CA HIS A 1 7.97 9.48 8.81
C HIS A 1 7.44 10.00 7.47
N PRO A 2 7.42 11.32 7.15
CA PRO A 2 6.87 11.79 5.86
C PRO A 2 7.47 11.11 4.61
N GLU A 3 8.76 10.77 4.65
CA GLU A 3 9.46 10.05 3.59
C GLU A 3 8.80 8.72 3.20
N VAL A 4 8.26 7.95 4.15
CA VAL A 4 7.64 6.65 3.81
C VAL A 4 6.38 6.83 2.96
N TYR A 5 5.69 7.98 3.09
CA TYR A 5 4.57 8.32 2.22
C TYR A 5 5.03 8.78 0.85
N VAL A 6 6.12 9.53 0.76
CA VAL A 6 6.72 9.93 -0.53
C VAL A 6 7.05 8.69 -1.37
N LEU A 7 7.52 7.61 -0.73
CA LEU A 7 7.85 6.36 -1.42
C LEU A 7 6.63 5.59 -1.93
N ILE A 8 5.48 5.61 -1.23
CA ILE A 8 4.32 4.79 -1.59
C ILE A 8 3.26 5.52 -2.44
N LEU A 9 3.17 6.85 -2.34
CA LEU A 9 2.15 7.64 -3.05
C LEU A 9 2.21 7.50 -4.59
N PRO A 10 3.40 7.46 -5.24
CA PRO A 10 3.47 7.16 -6.67
C PRO A 10 2.91 5.77 -7.00
N GLY A 11 3.21 4.77 -6.17
CA GLY A 11 2.69 3.42 -6.31
C GLY A 11 1.16 3.37 -6.21
N PHE A 12 0.57 4.13 -5.29
CA PHE A 12 -0.88 4.28 -5.21
C PHE A 12 -1.50 4.91 -6.47
N GLY A 13 -0.82 5.88 -7.08
CA GLY A 13 -1.24 6.45 -8.35
C GLY A 13 -1.22 5.41 -9.47
N ALA A 14 -0.14 4.62 -9.53
CA ALA A 14 0.02 3.51 -10.48
C ALA A 14 -1.13 2.51 -10.39
N VAL A 15 -1.38 1.98 -9.18
CA VAL A 15 -2.40 0.97 -8.93
C VAL A 15 -3.79 1.53 -9.26
N SER A 16 -4.08 2.79 -8.89
CA SER A 16 -5.32 3.45 -9.29
C SER A 16 -5.50 3.51 -10.81
N HIS A 17 -4.45 3.89 -11.55
CA HIS A 17 -4.51 3.99 -13.01
C HIS A 17 -4.67 2.62 -13.67
N VAL A 18 -3.92 1.61 -13.21
CA VAL A 18 -4.05 0.23 -13.71
C VAL A 18 -5.46 -0.29 -13.45
N CYS A 19 -5.97 -0.22 -12.21
CA CYS A 19 -7.30 -0.71 -11.88
C CYS A 19 -8.41 -0.02 -12.71
N MET A 20 -8.32 1.29 -12.92
CA MET A 20 -9.25 2.03 -13.78
C MET A 20 -9.19 1.53 -15.22
N SER A 21 -7.99 1.35 -15.77
CA SER A 21 -7.81 0.86 -17.13
C SER A 21 -8.29 -0.58 -17.30
N LEU A 22 -8.13 -1.44 -16.29
CA LEU A 22 -8.65 -2.81 -16.32
C LEU A 22 -10.18 -2.85 -16.24
N GLY A 23 -10.78 -1.92 -15.49
CA GLY A 23 -12.23 -1.74 -15.40
C GLY A 23 -12.89 -1.18 -16.66
N CYS A 24 -12.11 -0.75 -17.67
CA CYS A 24 -12.59 -0.07 -18.88
C CYS A 24 -13.51 1.13 -18.59
N SER A 25 -13.38 1.76 -17.42
CA SER A 25 -14.21 2.90 -17.03
C SER A 25 -13.58 4.21 -17.49
N HIS A 26 -14.42 5.17 -17.88
CA HIS A 26 -13.97 6.51 -18.28
C HIS A 26 -13.32 7.29 -17.13
N ASP A 27 -13.78 7.04 -15.91
CA ASP A 27 -13.23 7.58 -14.68
C ASP A 27 -13.03 6.49 -13.65
N ALA A 28 -12.15 6.74 -12.68
CA ALA A 28 -11.99 5.86 -11.55
C ALA A 28 -13.20 5.95 -10.61
N PHE A 29 -13.67 4.80 -10.13
CA PHE A 29 -14.75 4.76 -9.15
C PHE A 29 -14.40 5.62 -7.94
N GLY A 30 -15.33 6.48 -7.51
CA GLY A 30 -15.11 7.34 -6.35
C GLY A 30 -13.90 8.27 -6.48
N PHE A 31 -13.65 8.83 -7.68
CA PHE A 31 -12.51 9.72 -7.95
C PHE A 31 -12.26 10.76 -6.85
N TYR A 32 -13.28 11.53 -6.44
CA TYR A 32 -13.15 12.51 -5.36
C TYR A 32 -12.77 11.87 -4.02
N GLY A 33 -13.31 10.69 -3.72
CA GLY A 33 -12.94 9.91 -2.53
C GLY A 33 -11.46 9.51 -2.54
N MET A 34 -10.96 9.02 -3.69
CA MET A 34 -9.53 8.71 -3.83
C MET A 34 -8.64 9.96 -3.75
N LEU A 35 -9.08 11.08 -4.32
CA LEU A 35 -8.35 12.35 -4.31
C LEU A 35 -8.24 12.91 -2.89
N PHE A 36 -9.37 12.99 -2.16
CA PHE A 36 -9.38 13.43 -0.77
C PHE A 36 -8.66 12.44 0.16
N ALA A 37 -8.68 11.14 -0.15
CA ALA A 37 -7.86 10.16 0.56
C ALA A 37 -6.37 10.44 0.39
N MET A 38 -5.88 10.67 -0.83
CA MET A 38 -4.47 11.01 -1.07
C MET A 38 -4.07 12.31 -0.36
N PHE A 39 -4.91 13.35 -0.46
CA PHE A 39 -4.68 14.62 0.24
C PHE A 39 -4.61 14.41 1.77
N SER A 40 -5.55 13.65 2.33
CA SER A 40 -5.57 13.33 3.77
C SER A 40 -4.33 12.56 4.21
N ILE A 41 -3.86 11.59 3.42
CA ILE A 41 -2.62 10.84 3.71
C ILE A 41 -1.42 11.77 3.75
N VAL A 42 -1.30 12.71 2.82
CA VAL A 42 -0.20 13.70 2.80
C VAL A 42 -0.26 14.61 4.02
N CYS A 43 -1.43 15.20 4.30
CA CYS A 43 -1.60 16.12 5.43
C CYS A 43 -1.34 15.43 6.77
N LEU A 44 -2.01 14.29 7.02
CA LEU A 44 -1.84 13.53 8.27
C LEU A 44 -0.44 12.93 8.38
N GLY A 45 0.14 12.44 7.28
CA GLY A 45 1.48 11.86 7.25
C GLY A 45 2.59 12.84 7.63
N SER A 46 2.35 14.14 7.45
CA SER A 46 3.27 15.20 7.88
C SER A 46 3.31 15.42 9.40
N VAL A 47 2.27 14.99 10.13
CA VAL A 47 2.10 15.28 11.56
C VAL A 47 2.26 14.10 12.50
N VAL A 48 2.48 12.88 12.01
CA VAL A 48 2.47 11.66 12.85
C VAL A 48 3.86 11.11 13.21
N TRP A 49 4.93 11.86 12.99
CA TRP A 49 6.30 11.37 13.25
C TRP A 49 6.53 10.88 14.69
N GLY A 50 5.79 11.44 15.66
CA GLY A 50 5.93 11.12 17.08
C GLY A 50 5.65 9.67 17.45
N HIS A 51 4.95 8.90 16.60
CA HIS A 51 4.74 7.47 16.88
C HIS A 51 6.02 6.63 16.85
N HIS A 52 7.11 7.10 16.24
CA HIS A 52 8.42 6.44 16.31
C HIS A 52 9.11 6.64 17.66
N MET A 53 8.50 7.42 18.55
CA MET A 53 9.12 7.90 19.79
C MET A 53 8.28 7.54 21.03
N PHE A 54 7.31 6.62 20.94
CA PHE A 54 6.44 6.31 22.09
C PHE A 54 7.19 5.84 23.33
N THR A 55 8.37 5.25 23.16
CA THR A 55 9.22 4.72 24.24
C THR A 55 10.20 5.73 24.84
N VAL A 56 10.29 6.96 24.32
CA VAL A 56 11.25 7.97 24.83
C VAL A 56 10.79 8.68 26.11
N GLY A 57 9.65 8.29 26.67
CA GLY A 57 9.09 8.90 27.88
C GLY A 57 8.18 10.11 27.62
N MET A 58 7.43 10.11 26.51
CA MET A 58 6.41 11.12 26.23
C MET A 58 5.30 11.10 27.28
N ASP A 59 4.70 12.26 27.57
CA ASP A 59 3.52 12.30 28.43
C ASP A 59 2.31 11.59 27.77
N VAL A 60 1.40 11.09 28.61
CA VAL A 60 0.26 10.27 28.18
C VAL A 60 -0.61 10.99 27.15
N LYS A 61 -0.83 12.31 27.28
CA LYS A 61 -1.70 13.05 26.36
C LYS A 61 -1.07 13.16 24.99
N THR A 62 0.23 13.45 24.94
CA THR A 62 0.98 13.53 23.69
C THR A 62 1.05 12.16 23.00
N ALA A 63 1.32 11.08 23.76
CA ALA A 63 1.33 9.73 23.20
C ALA A 63 -0.04 9.32 22.62
N VAL A 64 -1.14 9.57 23.34
CA VAL A 64 -2.50 9.28 22.87
C VAL A 64 -2.86 10.13 21.65
N PHE A 65 -2.43 11.39 21.60
CA PHE A 65 -2.61 12.24 20.42
C PHE A 65 -1.96 11.60 19.19
N PHE A 66 -0.64 11.33 19.22
CA PHE A 66 0.05 10.74 18.06
C PHE A 66 -0.49 9.35 17.72
N SER A 67 -0.90 8.56 18.71
CA SER A 67 -1.55 7.27 18.49
C SER A 67 -2.86 7.41 17.70
N SER A 68 -3.76 8.31 18.14
CA SER A 68 -5.04 8.53 17.47
C SER A 68 -4.89 9.06 16.04
N VAL A 69 -4.01 10.06 15.83
CA VAL A 69 -3.80 10.64 14.50
C VAL A 69 -3.17 9.62 13.54
N THR A 70 -2.25 8.79 14.02
CA THR A 70 -1.66 7.71 13.21
C THR A 70 -2.71 6.69 12.79
N MET A 71 -3.59 6.29 13.72
CA MET A 71 -4.67 5.34 13.43
C MET A 71 -5.67 5.89 12.40
N ILE A 72 -5.97 7.19 12.44
CA ILE A 72 -6.88 7.85 11.48
C ILE A 72 -6.39 7.71 10.03
N ILE A 73 -5.07 7.62 9.77
CA ILE A 73 -4.52 7.42 8.42
C ILE A 73 -4.98 6.08 7.81
N GLY A 74 -5.37 5.11 8.63
CA GLY A 74 -5.98 3.86 8.18
C GLY A 74 -7.27 4.08 7.37
N VAL A 75 -8.04 5.14 7.65
CA VAL A 75 -9.30 5.44 6.95
C VAL A 75 -9.09 5.82 5.48
N PRO A 76 -8.34 6.89 5.13
CA PRO A 76 -8.11 7.24 3.72
C PRO A 76 -7.36 6.13 2.97
N THR A 77 -6.47 5.41 3.65
CA THR A 77 -5.79 4.25 3.06
C THR A 77 -6.79 3.14 2.71
N GLY A 78 -7.73 2.83 3.62
CA GLY A 78 -8.81 1.88 3.40
C GLY A 78 -9.73 2.28 2.25
N ILE A 79 -10.10 3.56 2.12
CA ILE A 79 -10.91 4.07 1.00
C ILE A 79 -10.26 3.70 -0.34
N LYS A 80 -8.94 3.86 -0.47
CA LYS A 80 -8.21 3.50 -1.69
C LYS A 80 -8.24 2.00 -1.94
N VAL A 81 -7.96 1.18 -0.92
CA VAL A 81 -7.99 -0.29 -1.02
C VAL A 81 -9.37 -0.79 -1.48
N PHE A 82 -10.44 -0.34 -0.85
CA PHE A 82 -11.80 -0.75 -1.24
C PHE A 82 -12.19 -0.27 -2.64
N THR A 83 -11.73 0.92 -3.03
CA THR A 83 -11.97 1.46 -4.36
C THR A 83 -11.25 0.64 -5.45
N TRP A 84 -10.00 0.22 -5.21
CA TRP A 84 -9.30 -0.69 -6.12
C TRP A 84 -9.99 -2.03 -6.24
N LEU A 85 -10.38 -2.64 -5.11
CA LEU A 85 -11.13 -3.90 -5.11
C LEU A 85 -12.42 -3.79 -5.90
N TYR A 86 -13.19 -2.71 -5.71
CA TYR A 86 -14.42 -2.48 -6.46
C TYR A 86 -14.19 -2.34 -7.96
N MET A 87 -13.16 -1.60 -8.40
CA MET A 87 -12.83 -1.48 -9.83
C MET A 87 -12.43 -2.83 -10.44
N LEU A 88 -11.65 -3.64 -9.72
CA LEU A 88 -11.26 -4.97 -10.18
C LEU A 88 -12.44 -5.95 -10.25
N MET A 89 -13.35 -5.91 -9.27
CA MET A 89 -14.56 -6.75 -9.28
C MET A 89 -15.47 -6.48 -10.47
N ASN A 90 -15.47 -5.26 -11.00
CA ASN A 90 -16.26 -4.87 -12.17
C ASN A 90 -15.46 -4.92 -13.48
N SER A 91 -14.23 -5.42 -13.45
CA SER A 91 -13.40 -5.56 -14.64
C SER A 91 -13.71 -6.84 -15.42
N ASN A 92 -13.59 -6.77 -16.75
CA ASN A 92 -13.76 -7.94 -17.64
C ASN A 92 -12.40 -8.55 -18.04
N ILE A 93 -11.39 -8.43 -17.19
CA ILE A 93 -10.05 -8.94 -17.49
C ILE A 93 -9.99 -10.47 -17.33
N SER A 94 -9.22 -11.15 -18.18
CA SER A 94 -8.92 -12.56 -17.98
C SER A 94 -8.09 -12.76 -16.71
N ILE A 95 -8.44 -13.78 -15.92
CA ILE A 95 -7.68 -14.22 -14.73
C ILE A 95 -6.25 -14.62 -15.10
N SER A 96 -5.99 -15.00 -16.35
CA SER A 96 -4.65 -15.35 -16.83
C SER A 96 -3.72 -14.15 -17.05
N GLU A 97 -4.20 -12.91 -16.98
CA GLU A 97 -3.33 -11.75 -17.20
C GLU A 97 -2.41 -11.49 -16.00
N PRO A 98 -1.08 -11.45 -16.19
CA PRO A 98 -0.13 -11.34 -15.08
C PRO A 98 -0.26 -10.03 -14.30
N ILE A 99 -0.68 -8.93 -14.95
CA ILE A 99 -0.87 -7.65 -14.27
C ILE A 99 -1.91 -7.73 -13.15
N LEU A 100 -2.98 -8.52 -13.34
CA LEU A 100 -4.00 -8.73 -12.31
C LEU A 100 -3.38 -9.37 -11.06
N TRP A 101 -2.48 -10.34 -11.24
CA TRP A 101 -1.85 -11.06 -10.13
C TRP A 101 -0.96 -10.13 -9.31
N TRP A 102 -0.18 -9.27 -9.98
CA TRP A 102 0.65 -8.28 -9.30
C TRP A 102 -0.18 -7.24 -8.55
N VAL A 103 -1.30 -6.77 -9.11
CA VAL A 103 -2.21 -5.84 -8.42
C VAL A 103 -2.86 -6.49 -7.21
N ILE A 104 -3.35 -7.73 -7.33
CA ILE A 104 -3.93 -8.47 -6.21
C ILE A 104 -2.87 -8.68 -5.11
N SER A 105 -1.66 -9.10 -5.51
CA SER A 105 -0.52 -9.26 -4.59
C SER A 105 -0.19 -7.97 -3.84
N PHE A 106 -0.12 -6.83 -4.54
CA PHE A 106 0.05 -5.52 -3.92
C PHE A 106 -1.04 -5.25 -2.88
N ILE A 107 -2.33 -5.41 -3.25
CA ILE A 107 -3.44 -5.14 -2.34
C ILE A 107 -3.36 -6.03 -1.10
N THR A 108 -3.10 -7.34 -1.26
CA THR A 108 -3.03 -8.29 -0.16
C THR A 108 -1.87 -7.98 0.80
N LEU A 109 -0.63 -7.87 0.28
CA LEU A 109 0.56 -7.62 1.10
C LEU A 109 0.47 -6.26 1.79
N PHE A 110 0.04 -5.23 1.06
CA PHE A 110 -0.13 -3.90 1.61
C PHE A 110 -1.20 -3.85 2.70
N THR A 111 -2.28 -4.63 2.57
CA THR A 111 -3.33 -4.72 3.61
C THR A 111 -2.81 -5.39 4.88
N PHE A 112 -2.05 -6.49 4.78
CA PHE A 112 -1.41 -7.11 5.95
C PHE A 112 -0.42 -6.16 6.64
N GLY A 113 0.39 -5.45 5.85
CA GLY A 113 1.26 -4.38 6.36
C GLY A 113 0.47 -3.26 7.05
N GLY A 114 -0.65 -2.84 6.46
CA GLY A 114 -1.54 -1.82 7.04
C GLY A 114 -2.13 -2.24 8.38
N VAL A 115 -2.62 -3.48 8.49
CA VAL A 115 -3.19 -4.02 9.74
C VAL A 115 -2.13 -4.08 10.85
N THR A 116 -0.93 -4.55 10.55
CA THR A 116 0.19 -4.53 11.52
C THR A 116 0.61 -3.11 11.90
N GLY A 117 0.48 -2.14 10.99
CA GLY A 117 0.73 -0.73 11.27
C GLY A 117 -0.31 -0.11 12.19
N VAL A 118 -1.58 -0.49 12.06
CA VAL A 118 -2.64 -0.08 13.00
C VAL A 118 -2.35 -0.62 14.40
N ILE A 119 -1.84 -1.84 14.52
CA ILE A 119 -1.40 -2.39 15.80
C ILE A 119 -0.26 -1.54 16.41
N LEU A 120 0.77 -1.22 15.63
CA LEU A 120 1.89 -0.37 16.07
C LEU A 120 1.51 1.08 16.31
N SER A 121 0.40 1.56 15.73
CA SER A 121 -0.11 2.90 16.03
C SER A 121 -0.61 3.04 17.47
N ALA A 122 -0.93 1.94 18.14
CA ALA A 122 -1.38 1.95 19.53
C ALA A 122 -0.19 2.06 20.49
N CYS A 123 -0.04 3.21 21.15
CA CYS A 123 1.12 3.47 22.03
C CYS A 123 1.27 2.45 23.18
N VAL A 124 0.16 1.88 23.66
CA VAL A 124 0.19 0.83 24.70
C VAL A 124 0.78 -0.47 24.16
N LEU A 125 0.44 -0.87 22.93
CA LEU A 125 1.00 -2.06 22.30
C LEU A 125 2.43 -1.83 21.84
N ASP A 126 2.75 -0.63 21.34
CA ASP A 126 4.11 -0.29 20.95
C ASP A 126 5.08 -0.40 22.14
N SER A 127 4.64 -0.12 23.37
CA SER A 127 5.51 -0.27 24.56
C SER A 127 6.15 -1.66 24.74
N ILE A 128 5.52 -2.71 24.20
CA ILE A 128 6.05 -4.10 24.23
C ILE A 128 6.56 -4.58 22.86
N LEU A 129 6.22 -3.89 21.77
CA LEU A 129 6.60 -4.26 20.40
C LEU A 129 7.75 -3.41 19.84
N HIS A 130 8.05 -2.27 20.44
CA HIS A 130 9.09 -1.35 20.00
C HIS A 130 10.45 -2.04 19.92
N ASP A 131 11.22 -1.75 18.86
CA ASP A 131 12.53 -2.36 18.58
C ASP A 131 12.54 -3.90 18.53
N THR A 132 11.38 -4.53 18.30
CA THR A 132 11.30 -5.98 18.07
C THR A 132 11.19 -6.31 16.59
N TRP A 133 11.33 -7.60 16.27
CA TRP A 133 11.10 -8.13 14.92
C TRP A 133 9.69 -7.86 14.38
N PHE A 134 8.71 -7.54 15.24
CA PHE A 134 7.37 -7.16 14.78
C PHE A 134 7.40 -5.84 13.99
N VAL A 135 8.16 -4.84 14.45
CA VAL A 135 8.32 -3.55 13.75
C VAL A 135 9.05 -3.75 12.44
N VAL A 136 10.10 -4.58 12.44
CA VAL A 136 10.83 -4.95 11.23
C VAL A 136 9.90 -5.61 10.21
N ALA A 137 9.10 -6.61 10.63
CA ALA A 137 8.16 -7.29 9.76
C ALA A 137 7.10 -6.33 9.19
N HIS A 138 6.47 -5.51 10.03
CA HIS A 138 5.51 -4.48 9.60
C HIS A 138 6.09 -3.59 8.50
N PHE A 139 7.28 -3.04 8.75
CA PHE A 139 7.93 -2.14 7.81
C PHE A 139 8.28 -2.84 6.49
N HIS A 140 8.70 -4.11 6.53
CA HIS A 140 8.94 -4.88 5.31
C HIS A 140 7.64 -5.14 4.54
N TYR A 141 6.52 -5.44 5.20
CA TYR A 141 5.21 -5.56 4.53
C TYR A 141 4.72 -4.25 3.88
N VAL A 142 4.97 -3.08 4.49
CA VAL A 142 4.51 -1.82 3.91
C VAL A 142 5.51 -1.24 2.91
N MET A 143 6.78 -1.10 3.31
CA MET A 143 7.80 -0.48 2.47
C MET A 143 8.39 -1.48 1.48
N SER A 144 8.99 -2.58 1.93
CA SER A 144 9.69 -3.47 1.00
C SER A 144 8.75 -4.21 0.06
N LEU A 145 7.51 -4.50 0.49
CA LEU A 145 6.55 -5.26 -0.30
C LEU A 145 5.58 -4.34 -1.05
N GLY A 146 5.11 -3.25 -0.45
CA GLY A 146 4.27 -2.26 -1.13
C GLY A 146 5.02 -1.47 -2.21
N SER A 147 6.21 -0.93 -1.90
CA SER A 147 6.94 -0.11 -2.88
C SER A 147 7.54 -0.98 -4.00
N TYR A 148 8.14 -2.13 -3.69
CA TYR A 148 8.66 -3.07 -4.69
C TYR A 148 7.58 -3.52 -5.67
N THR A 149 6.45 -4.05 -5.17
CA THR A 149 5.37 -4.52 -6.05
C THR A 149 4.81 -3.37 -6.89
N SER A 150 4.73 -2.16 -6.34
CA SER A 150 4.33 -0.99 -7.12
C SER A 150 5.30 -0.67 -8.27
N VAL A 151 6.62 -0.79 -8.06
CA VAL A 151 7.63 -0.63 -9.11
C VAL A 151 7.50 -1.70 -10.19
N ILE A 152 7.26 -2.96 -9.80
CA ILE A 152 7.02 -4.03 -10.76
C ILE A 152 5.72 -3.79 -11.56
N ILE A 153 4.65 -3.33 -10.93
CA ILE A 153 3.39 -2.96 -11.61
C ILE A 153 3.64 -1.84 -12.62
N LEU A 154 4.33 -0.76 -12.21
CA LEU A 154 4.70 0.36 -13.08
C LEU A 154 5.49 -0.14 -14.30
N PHE A 155 6.49 -1.01 -14.06
CA PHE A 155 7.33 -1.59 -15.10
C PHE A 155 6.51 -2.44 -16.08
N VAL A 156 5.79 -3.45 -15.59
CA VAL A 156 5.01 -4.37 -16.43
C VAL A 156 3.93 -3.63 -17.23
N TRP A 157 3.29 -2.63 -16.62
CA TRP A 157 2.20 -1.89 -17.25
C TRP A 157 2.67 -1.02 -18.41
N TRP A 158 3.74 -0.25 -18.23
CA TRP A 158 4.22 0.68 -19.27
C TRP A 158 5.27 0.09 -20.20
N TRP A 159 5.82 -1.10 -19.91
CA TRP A 159 6.82 -1.74 -20.75
C TRP A 159 6.44 -1.81 -22.24
N PRO A 160 5.22 -2.25 -22.63
CA PRO A 160 4.83 -2.31 -24.04
C PRO A 160 4.77 -0.93 -24.70
N ILE A 161 4.45 0.12 -23.93
CA ILE A 161 4.38 1.51 -24.43
C ILE A 161 5.78 2.07 -24.65
N ILE A 162 6.71 1.80 -23.72
CA ILE A 162 8.08 2.33 -23.77
C ILE A 162 8.90 1.62 -24.85
N THR A 163 8.76 0.30 -24.95
CA THR A 163 9.65 -0.54 -25.77
C THR A 163 9.02 -1.06 -27.07
N GLY A 164 7.69 -1.01 -27.19
CA GLY A 164 6.95 -1.60 -28.31
C GLY A 164 6.91 -3.14 -28.29
N VAL A 165 7.44 -3.81 -27.26
CA VAL A 165 7.46 -5.27 -27.15
C VAL A 165 6.71 -5.76 -25.92
N SER A 166 6.11 -6.96 -26.01
CA SER A 166 5.41 -7.59 -24.89
C SER A 166 6.34 -8.49 -24.08
N LEU A 167 6.11 -8.54 -22.76
CA LEU A 167 6.79 -9.48 -21.87
C LEU A 167 6.12 -10.86 -21.93
N ASN A 168 6.88 -11.92 -21.66
CA ASN A 168 6.34 -13.27 -21.61
C ASN A 168 5.39 -13.44 -20.39
N LYS A 169 4.13 -13.80 -20.66
CA LYS A 169 3.09 -13.93 -19.63
C LYS A 169 3.43 -15.00 -18.58
N TYR A 170 3.95 -16.15 -19.00
CA TYR A 170 4.27 -17.26 -18.09
C TYR A 170 5.42 -16.91 -17.15
N LEU A 171 6.46 -16.23 -17.66
CA LEU A 171 7.57 -15.78 -16.82
C LEU A 171 7.12 -14.75 -15.78
N LEU A 172 6.22 -13.83 -16.16
CA LEU A 172 5.65 -12.85 -15.23
C LEU A 172 4.77 -13.50 -14.15
N GLN A 173 4.00 -14.52 -14.50
CA GLN A 173 3.21 -15.31 -13.54
C GLN A 173 4.12 -16.06 -12.57
N CYS A 174 5.16 -16.75 -13.07
CA CYS A 174 6.15 -17.43 -12.23
C CYS A 174 6.86 -16.43 -11.30
N HIS A 175 7.27 -15.28 -11.82
CA HIS A 175 7.91 -14.22 -11.03
C HIS A 175 6.99 -13.71 -9.91
N CYS A 176 5.71 -13.51 -10.20
CA CYS A 176 4.71 -13.12 -9.20
C CYS A 176 4.58 -14.18 -8.09
N ILE A 177 4.43 -15.47 -8.45
CA ILE A 177 4.29 -16.56 -7.48
C ILE A 177 5.53 -16.68 -6.60
N VAL A 178 6.73 -16.75 -7.21
CA VAL A 178 7.99 -16.89 -6.47
C VAL A 178 8.23 -15.71 -5.54
N SER A 179 7.94 -14.49 -6.00
CA SER A 179 8.04 -13.29 -5.15
C SER A 179 7.10 -13.40 -3.95
N ASN A 180 5.81 -13.71 -4.16
CA ASN A 180 4.84 -13.82 -3.07
C ASN A 180 5.20 -14.91 -2.07
N VAL A 181 5.65 -16.07 -2.53
CA VAL A 181 6.10 -17.14 -1.64
C VAL A 181 7.35 -16.70 -0.88
N GLY A 182 8.37 -16.20 -1.57
CA GLY A 182 9.62 -15.77 -0.95
C GLY A 182 9.45 -14.65 0.07
N PHE A 183 8.46 -13.78 -0.10
CA PHE A 183 8.17 -12.70 0.83
C PHE A 183 7.41 -13.12 2.09
N ASN A 184 6.65 -14.22 2.04
CA ASN A 184 5.86 -14.71 3.17
C ASN A 184 6.53 -15.87 3.93
N LEU A 185 7.70 -16.32 3.49
CA LEU A 185 8.56 -17.28 4.19
C LEU A 185 9.54 -16.56 5.11
#